data_AF-A0A6J0SV05-F1
#
_entry.id   AF-A0A6J0SV05-F1
#
_cell.length_a   1.000
_cell.length_b   1.000
_cell.length_c   1.000
_cell.angle_alpha   90.00
_cell.angle_beta   90.00
_cell.angle_gamma   90.00
#
_symmetry.space_group_name_H-M   'P 1'
#
loop_
_entity.id
_entity.type
_entity.pdbx_description
1 polymer ?
#
loop_
_entity_poly.entity_id
_entity_poly.type
_entity_poly.pdbx_seq_one_letter_code
_entity_poly.pdbx_strand_id
1 'polypeptide(L)'
;MGMLDRLRKDWFILGIVLVITVAKLEPAFGVKGGPLKPEITITYIAVSTIFFNSGLSLKTEELTSALMHVKLHLFVQIFTLVFFPTAIWLFLQLLSITPINEWLLKGLQTVGCMPPPVSSAVILTKAVGGNEKN
;
A
#
# COMPACT_ATOMS: atom_id res chain seq x y z
N MET A 1 -8.01 28.88 -6.47
CA MET A 1 -7.52 27.70 -7.24
C MET A 1 -8.64 27.21 -8.12
N GLY A 2 -8.44 27.19 -9.43
CA GLY A 2 -9.45 26.74 -10.38
C GLY A 2 -9.74 25.24 -10.25
N MET A 3 -10.87 24.79 -10.80
CA MET A 3 -11.29 23.38 -10.77
C MET A 3 -10.24 22.46 -11.43
N LEU A 4 -9.60 22.94 -12.50
CA LEU A 4 -8.50 22.26 -13.20
C LEU A 4 -7.23 22.08 -12.34
N ASP A 5 -6.91 23.06 -11.49
CA ASP A 5 -5.75 22.95 -10.59
C ASP A 5 -5.97 21.91 -9.48
N ARG A 6 -7.21 21.79 -8.99
CA ARG A 6 -7.59 20.72 -8.04
C ARG A 6 -7.54 19.34 -8.70
N LEU A 7 -8.10 19.21 -9.90
CA LEU A 7 -8.04 17.99 -10.71
C LEU A 7 -6.60 17.54 -10.97
N ARG A 8 -5.69 18.46 -11.28
CA ARG A 8 -4.27 18.16 -11.48
C ARG A 8 -3.57 17.76 -10.18
N LYS A 9 -3.96 18.32 -9.04
CA LYS A 9 -3.38 17.98 -7.74
C LYS A 9 -3.81 16.57 -7.29
N ASP A 10 -5.07 16.24 -7.46
CA ASP A 10 -5.68 14.99 -6.96
C ASP A 10 -5.86 13.94 -8.07
N TRP A 11 -5.15 14.10 -9.19
CA TRP A 11 -5.29 13.28 -10.40
C TRP A 11 -5.14 11.78 -10.13
N PHE A 12 -4.28 11.40 -9.19
CA PHE A 12 -4.03 10.01 -8.81
C PHE A 12 -5.26 9.37 -8.15
N ILE A 13 -5.89 10.08 -7.20
CA ILE A 13 -7.09 9.60 -6.50
C ILE A 13 -8.25 9.47 -7.50
N LEU A 14 -8.42 10.47 -8.37
CA LEU A 14 -9.43 10.44 -9.42
C LEU A 14 -9.19 9.27 -10.39
N GLY A 15 -7.93 9.02 -10.75
CA GLY A 15 -7.53 7.87 -11.57
C GLY A 15 -7.90 6.53 -10.93
N ILE A 16 -7.66 6.35 -9.63
CA ILE A 16 -8.04 5.14 -8.89
C ILE A 16 -9.56 4.92 -8.96
N VAL A 17 -10.35 5.94 -8.64
CA VAL A 17 -11.82 5.86 -8.66
C VAL A 17 -12.34 5.51 -10.06
N LEU A 18 -11.77 6.12 -11.10
CA LEU A 18 -12.11 5.84 -12.49
C LEU A 18 -11.82 4.39 -12.85
N VAL A 19 -10.61 3.88 -12.55
CA VAL A 19 -10.23 2.50 -12.88
C VAL A 19 -11.09 1.48 -12.14
N ILE A 20 -11.41 1.72 -10.86
CA ILE A 20 -12.33 0.86 -10.09
C ILE A 20 -13.72 0.84 -10.73
N THR A 21 -14.20 2.00 -11.18
CA THR A 21 -15.51 2.12 -11.84
C THR A 21 -15.53 1.35 -13.16
N VAL A 22 -14.49 1.49 -13.98
CA VAL A 22 -14.35 0.75 -15.24
C VAL A 22 -14.25 -0.75 -14.98
N ALA A 23 -13.47 -1.18 -13.99
CA ALA A 23 -13.34 -2.60 -13.62
C ALA A 23 -14.69 -3.19 -13.15
N LYS A 24 -15.56 -2.38 -12.53
CA LYS A 24 -16.92 -2.79 -12.16
C LYS A 24 -17.83 -2.93 -13.38
N LEU A 25 -17.66 -2.09 -14.41
CA LEU A 25 -18.47 -2.12 -15.63
C LEU A 25 -18.05 -3.26 -16.58
N GLU A 26 -16.74 -3.50 -16.74
CA GLU A 26 -16.18 -4.58 -17.54
C GLU A 26 -15.22 -5.47 -16.73
N PRO A 27 -15.76 -6.37 -15.88
CA PRO A 27 -14.91 -7.27 -15.08
C PRO A 27 -14.17 -8.29 -15.95
N ALA A 28 -14.73 -8.66 -17.11
CA ALA A 28 -14.16 -9.67 -18.02
C ALA A 28 -12.76 -9.31 -18.53
N PHE A 29 -12.40 -8.02 -18.54
CA PHE A 29 -11.07 -7.58 -18.94
C PHE A 29 -9.99 -8.02 -17.94
N GLY A 30 -10.32 -7.98 -16.64
CA GLY A 30 -9.39 -8.17 -15.53
C GLY A 30 -9.54 -9.50 -14.77
N VAL A 31 -10.31 -10.46 -15.28
CA VAL A 31 -10.35 -11.82 -14.71
C VAL A 31 -9.10 -12.61 -15.09
N LYS A 32 -8.80 -13.66 -14.32
CA LYS A 32 -7.75 -14.62 -14.68
C LYS A 32 -8.03 -15.22 -16.06
N GLY A 33 -7.04 -15.23 -16.94
CA GLY A 33 -7.20 -15.64 -18.34
C GLY A 33 -7.90 -14.62 -19.25
N GLY A 34 -8.34 -13.48 -18.73
CA GLY A 34 -8.88 -12.37 -19.52
C GLY A 34 -7.80 -11.67 -20.37
N PRO A 35 -8.18 -10.71 -21.24
CA PRO A 35 -7.25 -9.98 -22.11
C PRO A 35 -6.07 -9.34 -21.37
N LEU A 36 -6.29 -8.84 -20.16
CA LEU A 36 -5.25 -8.24 -19.33
C LEU A 36 -4.25 -9.28 -18.81
N LYS A 37 -4.64 -10.55 -18.67
CA LYS A 37 -3.89 -11.62 -17.99
C LYS A 37 -3.21 -11.12 -16.70
N PRO A 38 -3.98 -10.68 -15.70
CA PRO A 38 -3.46 -10.09 -14.45
C PRO A 38 -2.38 -10.94 -13.78
N GLU A 39 -2.50 -12.26 -13.88
CA GLU A 39 -1.53 -13.23 -13.37
C GLU A 39 -0.11 -13.04 -13.91
N ILE A 40 0.05 -12.46 -15.10
CA ILE A 40 1.35 -12.19 -15.72
C ILE A 40 1.64 -10.69 -15.67
N THR A 41 0.77 -9.89 -16.27
CA THR A 41 1.02 -8.46 -16.49
C THR A 41 1.07 -7.69 -15.16
N ILE A 42 0.15 -7.94 -14.25
CA ILE A 42 0.13 -7.24 -12.96
C ILE A 42 1.13 -7.89 -12.02
N THR A 43 0.98 -9.19 -11.74
CA THR A 43 1.74 -9.89 -10.71
C THR A 43 3.24 -9.89 -10.96
N TYR A 44 3.68 -10.02 -12.22
CA TYR A 44 5.11 -10.02 -12.53
C TYR A 44 5.54 -8.67 -13.09
N ILE A 45 4.95 -8.18 -14.18
CA ILE A 45 5.50 -6.99 -14.85
C ILE A 45 5.29 -5.74 -13.99
N ALA A 46 4.05 -5.42 -13.63
CA ALA A 46 3.76 -4.18 -12.90
C ALA A 46 4.40 -4.17 -11.50
N VAL A 47 4.28 -5.27 -10.75
CA VAL A 47 4.90 -5.40 -9.41
C VAL A 47 6.41 -5.26 -9.53
N SER A 48 7.07 -6.00 -10.44
CA SER A 48 8.53 -5.88 -10.60
C SER A 48 8.94 -4.47 -11.01
N THR A 49 8.23 -3.80 -11.92
CA THR A 49 8.53 -2.41 -12.30
C THR A 49 8.40 -1.44 -11.12
N ILE A 50 7.35 -1.58 -10.29
CA ILE A 50 7.14 -0.71 -9.12
C ILE A 50 8.26 -0.92 -8.09
N PHE A 51 8.59 -2.18 -7.76
CA PHE A 51 9.65 -2.49 -6.82
C PHE A 51 11.03 -2.11 -7.35
N PHE A 52 11.27 -2.27 -8.65
CA PHE A 52 12.51 -1.87 -9.30
C PHE A 52 12.70 -0.35 -9.29
N ASN A 53 11.69 0.42 -9.70
CA ASN A 53 11.74 1.89 -9.65
C ASN A 53 11.86 2.41 -8.22
N SER A 54 11.18 1.77 -7.26
CA SER A 54 11.33 2.10 -5.84
C SER A 54 12.74 1.82 -5.35
N GLY A 55 13.34 0.69 -5.77
CA GLY A 55 14.72 0.33 -5.47
C GLY A 55 15.73 1.31 -6.06
N LEU A 56 15.58 1.69 -7.33
CA LEU A 56 16.45 2.69 -7.99
C LEU A 56 16.34 4.08 -7.35
N SER A 57 15.20 4.41 -6.74
CA SER A 57 14.99 5.70 -6.08
C SER A 57 15.62 5.77 -4.68
N LEU A 58 16.09 4.64 -4.13
CA LEU A 58 16.76 4.59 -2.83
C LEU A 58 18.23 4.99 -2.96
N LYS A 59 18.63 6.06 -2.26
CA LYS A 59 20.04 6.43 -2.15
C LYS A 59 20.74 5.53 -1.13
N THR A 60 21.93 5.04 -1.47
CA THR A 60 22.72 4.17 -0.59
C THR A 60 23.03 4.82 0.77
N GLU A 61 23.24 6.14 0.79
CA GLU A 61 23.47 6.92 2.01
C GLU A 61 22.27 6.90 2.97
N GLU A 62 21.04 6.93 2.43
CA GLU A 62 19.79 6.82 3.23
C GLU A 62 19.71 5.44 3.88
N LEU A 63 20.04 4.40 3.12
CA LEU A 63 20.00 3.03 3.60
C LEU A 63 21.04 2.80 4.71
N THR A 64 22.28 3.26 4.53
CA THR A 64 23.32 3.14 5.55
C THR A 64 22.99 3.94 6.80
N SER A 65 22.48 5.17 6.66
CA SER A 65 22.07 5.99 7.80
C SER A 65 20.92 5.37 8.58
N ALA A 66 19.94 4.77 7.88
CA ALA A 66 18.82 4.08 8.53
C ALA A 66 19.30 2.90 9.38
N LEU A 67 20.22 2.09 8.85
CA LEU A 67 20.78 0.92 9.55
C LEU A 67 21.46 1.27 10.89
N MET A 68 21.97 2.49 11.04
CA MET A 68 22.60 2.96 12.29
C MET A 68 21.59 3.20 13.42
N HIS A 69 20.30 3.39 13.10
CA HIS A 69 19.23 3.68 14.06
C HIS A 69 18.50 2.43 14.54
N VAL A 70 19.25 1.50 15.15
CA VAL A 70 18.76 0.16 15.54
C VAL A 70 17.54 0.20 16.48
N LYS A 71 17.51 1.13 17.44
CA LYS A 71 16.36 1.28 18.36
C LYS A 71 15.07 1.67 17.63
N LEU A 72 15.19 2.56 16.64
CA LEU A 72 14.06 2.99 15.84
C LEU A 72 13.58 1.85 14.93
N HIS A 73 14.52 1.13 14.30
CA HIS A 73 14.18 -0.03 13.47
C HIS A 73 13.46 -1.12 14.25
N LEU A 74 13.94 -1.46 15.46
CA LEU A 74 13.26 -2.44 16.32
C LEU A 74 11.85 -1.98 16.70
N PHE A 75 11.69 -0.71 17.07
CA PHE A 75 10.38 -0.16 17.39
C PHE A 75 9.42 -0.25 16.20
N VAL A 76 9.83 0.22 15.01
CA VAL A 76 9.01 0.19 13.80
C VAL A 76 8.68 -1.25 13.40
N GLN A 77 9.63 -2.18 13.51
CA GLN A 77 9.43 -3.59 13.18
C GLN A 77 8.40 -4.25 14.12
N ILE A 78 8.53 -4.04 15.43
CA ILE A 78 7.56 -4.56 16.41
C ILE A 78 6.19 -3.94 16.17
N PHE A 79 6.13 -2.62 15.94
CA PHE A 79 4.88 -1.93 15.72
C PHE A 79 4.17 -2.42 14.45
N THR A 80 4.92 -2.63 13.37
CA THR A 80 4.37 -3.00 12.06
C THR A 80 4.07 -4.49 11.94
N LEU A 81 4.91 -5.36 12.50
CA LEU A 81 4.77 -6.83 12.33
C LEU A 81 4.12 -7.53 13.52
N VAL A 82 4.04 -6.90 14.68
CA VAL A 82 3.44 -7.50 15.88
C VAL A 82 2.20 -6.72 16.29
N PHE A 83 2.34 -5.43 16.61
CA PHE A 83 1.24 -4.65 17.16
C PHE A 83 0.08 -4.51 16.16
N PHE A 84 0.33 -4.02 14.95
CA PHE A 84 -0.72 -3.83 13.94
C PHE A 84 -1.43 -5.14 13.55
N PRO A 85 -0.70 -6.22 13.19
CA PRO A 85 -1.33 -7.49 12.83
C PRO A 85 -2.16 -8.09 13.97
N THR A 86 -1.70 -7.96 15.22
CA THR A 86 -2.44 -8.42 16.41
C THR A 86 -3.68 -7.58 16.66
N ALA A 87 -3.59 -6.25 16.52
CA ALA A 87 -4.72 -5.35 16.67
C ALA A 87 -5.80 -5.62 15.61
N ILE A 88 -5.39 -5.83 14.34
CA ILE A 88 -6.29 -6.22 13.26
C ILE A 88 -6.91 -7.58 13.52
N TRP A 89 -6.11 -8.56 13.97
CA TRP A 89 -6.63 -9.88 14.31
C TRP A 89 -7.70 -9.82 15.39
N LEU A 90 -7.46 -9.06 16.47
CA LEU A 90 -8.44 -8.86 17.54
C LEU A 90 -9.72 -8.18 17.03
N PHE A 91 -9.57 -7.17 16.19
CA PHE A 91 -10.70 -6.50 15.54
C PHE A 91 -11.50 -7.46 14.65
N LEU A 92 -10.82 -8.35 13.92
CA LEU A 92 -11.47 -9.34 13.06
C LEU A 92 -12.17 -10.44 13.86
N GLN A 93 -11.71 -10.78 15.07
CA GLN A 93 -12.45 -11.67 15.98
C GLN A 93 -13.80 -11.06 16.40
N LEU A 94 -13.89 -9.74 16.54
CA LEU A 94 -15.16 -9.09 16.80
C LEU A 94 -16.07 -9.10 15.56
N LEU A 95 -15.50 -8.87 14.38
CA LEU A 95 -16.24 -8.88 13.12
C LEU A 95 -16.70 -10.28 12.70
N SER A 96 -16.00 -11.36 13.09
CA SER A 96 -16.38 -12.73 12.73
C SER A 96 -17.70 -13.19 13.35
N ILE A 97 -18.19 -12.48 14.38
CA ILE A 97 -19.51 -12.71 14.99
C ILE A 97 -20.64 -12.21 14.07
N THR A 98 -20.33 -11.30 13.15
CA THR A 98 -21.28 -10.76 12.17
C THR A 98 -21.34 -11.64 10.92
N PRO A 99 -22.41 -11.57 10.09
CA PRO A 99 -22.54 -12.38 8.88
C PRO A 99 -21.63 -11.93 7.72
N ILE A 100 -20.47 -11.35 8.01
CA ILE A 100 -19.48 -10.94 7.00
C ILE A 100 -18.83 -12.18 6.38
N ASN A 101 -18.58 -12.11 5.08
CA ASN A 101 -17.92 -13.19 4.34
C ASN A 101 -16.51 -13.49 4.88
N GLU A 102 -16.20 -14.76 5.13
CA GLU A 102 -14.92 -15.20 5.70
C GLU A 102 -13.72 -14.83 4.82
N TRP A 103 -13.85 -14.86 3.49
CA TRP A 103 -12.78 -14.46 2.57
C TRP A 103 -12.47 -12.97 2.64
N LEU A 104 -13.46 -12.14 2.92
CA LEU A 104 -13.25 -10.71 3.15
C LEU A 104 -12.45 -10.50 4.44
N LEU A 105 -12.78 -11.22 5.51
CA LEU A 105 -12.02 -11.15 6.77
C LEU A 105 -10.56 -11.61 6.58
N LYS A 106 -10.33 -12.71 5.84
CA LYS A 106 -8.98 -13.17 5.48
C LYS A 106 -8.22 -12.16 4.63
N GLY A 107 -8.90 -11.49 3.70
CA GLY A 107 -8.33 -10.40 2.91
C GLY A 107 -7.90 -9.22 3.79
N LEU A 108 -8.76 -8.78 4.72
CA LEU A 108 -8.43 -7.73 5.69
C LEU A 108 -7.23 -8.13 6.57
N GLN A 109 -7.19 -9.37 7.07
CA GLN A 109 -6.05 -9.86 7.85
C GLN A 109 -4.76 -9.81 7.03
N THR A 110 -4.81 -10.25 5.77
CA THR A 110 -3.65 -10.30 4.88
C THR A 110 -3.10 -8.89 4.65
N VAL A 111 -3.96 -7.93 4.31
CA VAL A 111 -3.58 -6.53 4.11
C VAL A 111 -3.06 -5.91 5.42
N GLY A 112 -3.67 -6.23 6.55
CA GLY A 112 -3.23 -5.77 7.88
C GLY A 112 -1.85 -6.27 8.30
N CYS A 113 -1.36 -7.36 7.71
CA CYS A 113 -0.01 -7.88 7.90
C CYS A 113 1.03 -7.30 6.93
N MET A 114 0.62 -6.52 5.93
CA MET A 114 1.56 -5.96 4.96
C MET A 114 2.26 -4.71 5.51
N PRO A 115 3.56 -4.52 5.23
CA PRO A 115 4.26 -3.31 5.61
C PRO A 115 3.69 -2.09 4.87
N PRO A 116 3.75 -0.89 5.46
CA PRO A 116 3.26 0.32 4.83
C PRO A 116 4.10 0.68 3.58
N PRO A 117 3.50 1.32 2.56
CA PRO A 117 4.26 1.76 1.39
C PRO A 117 5.27 2.86 1.74
N VAL A 118 6.55 2.64 1.41
CA VAL A 118 7.65 3.56 1.77
C VAL A 118 7.46 4.95 1.13
N SER A 119 7.05 5.00 -0.14
CA SER A 119 6.90 6.27 -0.88
C SER A 119 5.84 7.19 -0.27
N SER A 120 4.66 6.68 0.06
CA SER A 120 3.60 7.50 0.66
C SER A 120 3.94 7.90 2.09
N ALA A 121 4.57 7.02 2.86
CA ALA A 121 5.01 7.32 4.21
C ALA A 121 5.97 8.53 4.25
N VAL A 122 6.96 8.58 3.34
CA VAL A 122 7.90 9.71 3.29
C VAL A 122 7.20 11.01 2.88
N ILE A 123 6.37 10.98 1.83
CA ILE A 123 5.65 12.18 1.35
C ILE A 123 4.70 12.73 2.42
N LEU A 124 4.00 11.86 3.14
CA LEU A 124 3.05 12.27 4.18
C LEU A 124 3.77 12.76 5.44
N THR A 125 4.84 12.09 5.87
CA THR A 125 5.68 12.54 6.99
C THR A 125 6.26 13.93 6.70
N LYS A 126 6.76 14.17 5.48
CA LYS A 126 7.21 15.48 5.01
C LYS A 126 6.13 16.54 5.12
N ALA A 127 4.93 16.23 4.65
CA ALA A 127 3.81 17.16 4.61
C ALA A 127 3.40 17.65 6.01
N VAL A 128 3.65 16.86 7.06
CA VAL A 128 3.35 17.20 8.46
C VAL A 128 4.58 17.71 9.24
N GLY A 129 5.72 17.93 8.58
CA GLY A 129 6.96 18.36 9.22
C GLY A 129 7.61 17.29 10.10
N GLY A 130 7.29 16.02 9.86
CA GLY A 130 7.88 14.89 10.56
C GLY A 130 9.34 14.65 10.17
N ASN A 131 10.03 13.84 10.96
CA ASN A 131 11.46 13.62 10.79
C ASN A 131 11.75 12.77 9.54
N GLU A 132 12.38 13.37 8.53
CA GLU A 132 12.89 12.65 7.36
C GLU A 132 14.30 12.09 7.60
N LYS A 133 15.08 12.72 8.50
CA LYS A 133 16.48 12.38 8.79
C LYS A 133 17.06 13.28 9.89
N ASN A 134 17.68 12.65 10.89
CA ASN A 134 18.92 13.11 11.51
C ASN A 134 19.95 11.99 11.37
#